data_AF-A0A0T5PNP1-F1
#
_entry.id   AF-A0A0T5PNP1-F1
#
_cell.length_a   1.000
_cell.length_b   1.000
_cell.length_c   1.000
_cell.angle_alpha   90.00
_cell.angle_beta   90.00
_cell.angle_gamma   90.00
#
_symmetry.space_group_name_H-M   'P 1'
#
loop_
_entity.id
_entity.type
_entity.pdbx_description
1 polymer ?
#
loop_
_entity_poly.entity_id
_entity_poly.type
_entity_poly.pdbx_seq_one_letter_code
_entity_poly.pdbx_strand_id
1 'polypeptide(L)' 'MGQVEQGIKMTTRPSIKSEQEYQAALEAIEQLLEAEPGTPEGEEFAALAKLIEEYDDIHYPIKG' A
#
# COMPACT_ATOMS: atom_id res chain seq x y z
N MET A 1 -5.31 -34.08 16.09
CA MET A 1 -4.16 -33.18 16.30
C MET A 1 -3.63 -32.84 14.92
N GLY A 2 -3.39 -31.57 14.64
CA GLY A 2 -2.63 -31.15 13.45
C GLY A 2 -3.47 -30.70 12.27
N GLN A 3 -3.92 -29.44 12.31
CA GLN A 3 -3.85 -28.50 11.17
C GLN A 3 -3.66 -27.11 11.79
N VAL A 4 -2.41 -26.71 12.05
CA VAL A 4 -2.03 -25.35 12.44
C VAL A 4 -0.96 -24.87 11.49
N GLU A 5 -1.36 -24.56 10.26
CA GLU A 5 -0.54 -23.79 9.33
C GLU A 5 -1.43 -22.71 8.69
N GLN A 6 -2.01 -21.85 9.52
CA GLN A 6 -2.44 -20.53 9.06
C GLN A 6 -1.17 -19.65 9.06
N GLY A 7 -0.26 -19.93 8.11
CA GLY A 7 0.90 -19.08 7.85
C GLY A 7 0.39 -17.72 7.38
N ILE A 8 0.80 -16.66 8.09
CA ILE A 8 0.80 -15.25 7.67
C ILE A 8 -0.21 -14.94 6.54
N LYS A 9 -1.39 -14.44 6.92
CA LYS A 9 -2.21 -13.67 5.97
C LYS A 9 -1.41 -12.44 5.57
N MET A 10 -0.54 -12.57 4.59
CA MET A 10 0.08 -11.47 3.86
C MET A 10 -1.05 -10.87 3.04
N THR A 11 -1.91 -10.11 3.73
CA THR A 11 -3.16 -9.56 3.21
C THR A 11 -2.77 -8.48 2.21
N THR A 12 -2.37 -8.93 1.02
CA THR A 12 -1.81 -8.07 -0.02
C THR A 12 -2.98 -7.23 -0.51
N ARG A 13 -2.92 -5.94 -0.16
CA ARG A 13 -3.92 -4.97 -0.56
C ARG A 13 -3.95 -4.92 -2.09
N PRO A 14 -5.14 -4.91 -2.73
CA PRO A 14 -5.22 -4.92 -4.18
C PRO A 14 -4.53 -3.69 -4.77
N SER A 15 -3.92 -3.86 -5.94
CA SER A 15 -3.37 -2.79 -6.78
C SER A 15 -4.42 -1.70 -7.02
N ILE A 16 -4.01 -0.43 -7.02
CA ILE A 16 -4.86 0.71 -7.36
C ILE A 16 -5.17 0.67 -8.87
N LYS A 17 -6.45 0.75 -9.26
CA LYS A 17 -6.86 0.64 -10.67
C LYS A 17 -7.59 1.86 -11.22
N SER A 18 -7.83 2.86 -10.38
CA SER A 18 -8.61 4.04 -10.74
C SER A 18 -8.06 5.27 -10.03
N GLU A 19 -8.24 6.44 -10.64
CA GLU A 19 -7.84 7.73 -10.07
C GLU A 19 -8.49 7.98 -8.69
N GLN A 20 -9.73 7.50 -8.48
CA GLN A 20 -10.39 7.62 -7.18
C GLN A 20 -9.69 6.79 -6.09
N GLU A 21 -9.23 5.58 -6.43
CA GLU A 21 -8.47 4.74 -5.49
C GLU A 21 -7.09 5.31 -5.23
N TYR A 22 -6.48 5.91 -6.26
CA TYR A 22 -5.21 6.63 -6.15
C TYR A 22 -5.32 7.82 -5.20
N GLN A 23 -6.35 8.65 -5.37
CA GLN A 23 -6.60 9.80 -4.50
C GLN A 23 -6.87 9.37 -3.06
N ALA A 24 -7.68 8.34 -2.84
CA ALA A 24 -7.94 7.80 -1.51
C ALA A 24 -6.67 7.24 -0.85
N ALA A 25 -5.76 6.64 -1.64
CA ALA A 25 -4.48 6.17 -1.14
C ALA A 25 -3.57 7.33 -0.74
N LEU A 26 -3.56 8.42 -1.51
CA LEU A 26 -2.80 9.64 -1.17
C LEU A 26 -3.31 10.26 0.14
N GLU A 27 -4.63 10.44 0.28
CA GLU A 27 -5.23 10.97 1.51
C GLU A 27 -4.90 10.08 2.73
N ALA A 28 -4.92 8.75 2.56
CA ALA A 28 -4.56 7.83 3.62
C ALA A 28 -3.08 7.94 4.02
N ILE A 29 -2.18 8.11 3.04
CA ILE A 29 -0.75 8.34 3.30
C ILE A 29 -0.54 9.63 4.08
N GLU A 30 -1.26 10.70 3.76
CA GLU A 30 -1.14 11.98 4.47
C GLU A 30 -1.45 11.84 5.97
N GLN A 31 -2.38 10.97 6.34
CA GLN A 31 -2.69 10.68 7.75
C GLN A 31 -1.62 9.82 8.45
N LEU A 32 -0.75 9.17 7.68
CA LEU A 32 0.28 8.23 8.15
C LEU A 32 1.70 8.80 8.04
N LEU A 33 1.86 10.08 7.68
CA LEU A 33 3.19 10.70 7.49
C LEU A 33 4.06 10.70 8.76
N GLU A 34 3.43 10.73 9.95
CA GLU A 34 4.12 10.69 11.24
C GLU A 34 4.28 9.26 11.78
N ALA A 35 3.85 8.24 11.03
CA ALA A 35 3.90 6.85 11.47
C ALA A 35 5.35 6.36 11.61
N GLU A 36 5.66 5.74 12.75
CA GLU A 36 6.99 5.20 12.99
C GLU A 36 7.22 3.88 12.23
N PRO A 37 8.41 3.66 11.65
CA PRO A 37 8.76 2.39 11.01
C PRO A 37 8.61 1.20 11.96
N GLY A 38 8.10 0.07 11.45
CA GLY A 38 7.87 -1.14 12.23
C GLY A 38 6.63 -1.10 13.13
N THR A 39 5.86 0.00 13.13
CA THR A 39 4.50 0.03 13.69
C THR A 39 3.48 -0.42 12.65
N PRO A 40 2.26 -0.82 13.05
CA PRO A 40 1.20 -1.17 12.10
C PRO A 40 0.89 -0.03 11.11
N GLU A 41 0.95 1.22 11.58
CA GLU A 41 0.72 2.42 10.77
C GLU A 41 1.86 2.63 9.76
N GLY A 42 3.12 2.40 10.17
CA GLY A 42 4.28 2.49 9.27
C GLY A 42 4.30 1.38 8.22
N GLU A 43 3.88 0.16 8.57
CA GLU A 43 3.71 -0.94 7.62
C GLU A 43 2.59 -0.62 6.60
N GLU A 44 1.49 -0.02 7.04
CA GLU A 44 0.40 0.44 6.16
C GLU A 44 0.86 1.59 5.24
N PHE A 45 1.64 2.55 5.76
CA PHE A 45 2.25 3.60 4.96
C PHE A 45 3.12 3.01 3.85
N ALA A 46 4.01 2.07 4.18
CA ALA A 46 4.90 1.43 3.23
C ALA A 46 4.11 0.65 2.16
N ALA A 47 3.04 -0.03 2.55
CA ALA A 47 2.16 -0.74 1.62
C ALA A 47 1.47 0.23 0.65
N LEU A 48 0.85 1.30 1.16
CA LEU A 48 0.18 2.31 0.34
C LEU A 48 1.14 3.02 -0.62
N ALA A 49 2.34 3.38 -0.14
CA ALA A 49 3.35 4.06 -0.95
C ALA A 49 3.74 3.21 -2.18
N LYS A 50 3.91 1.89 -1.99
CA LYS A 50 4.20 0.96 -3.07
C LYS A 50 3.05 0.87 -4.10
N LEU A 51 1.79 0.87 -3.65
CA LEU A 51 0.65 0.81 -4.58
C LEU A 51 0.52 2.08 -5.42
N ILE A 52 0.82 3.24 -4.82
CA ILE A 52 0.83 4.54 -5.50
C ILE A 52 1.95 4.57 -6.54
N GLU A 53 3.15 4.12 -6.20
CA GLU A 53 4.28 4.00 -7.14
C GLU A 53 3.94 3.11 -8.35
N GLU A 54 3.31 1.95 -8.12
CA GLU A 54 2.89 1.05 -9.19
C GLU A 54 1.83 1.69 -10.10
N TYR A 55 0.90 2.48 -9.54
CA TYR A 55 -0.06 3.23 -10.33
C TYR A 55 0.62 4.32 -11.17
N ASP A 56 1.58 5.04 -10.59
CA ASP A 56 2.31 6.13 -11.23
C ASP A 56 3.16 5.64 -12.42
N ASP A 57 3.85 4.51 -12.27
CA ASP A 57 4.63 3.88 -13.36
C ASP A 57 3.77 3.57 -14.59
N ILE A 58 2.52 3.14 -14.36
CA ILE A 58 1.57 2.81 -15.43
C ILE A 58 0.93 4.06 -16.05
N HIS A 59 0.53 5.04 -15.23
CA HIS A 59 -0.32 6.15 -15.67
C HIS A 59 0.46 7.44 -15.96
N TYR A 60 1.58 7.66 -15.28
CA TYR A 60 2.44 8.83 -15.39
C TYR A 60 3.89 8.45 -15.72
N PRO A 61 4.13 7.65 -16.78
CA PRO A 61 5.49 7.22 -17.11
C PRO A 61 6.37 8.43 -17.41
N ILE A 62 7.52 8.51 -16.72
CA ILE A 62 8.48 9.59 -16.92
C ILE A 62 9.02 9.47 -18.35
N LYS A 63 8.60 10.39 -19.23
CA LYS A 63 9.07 10.43 -20.61
C LYS A 63 10.50 10.98 -20.63
N GLY A 64 11.45 10.11 -20.97
CA GLY A 64 12.83 10.49 -21.31
C GLY A 64 12.95 11.20 -22.65
#